data_AF-A0AAN7S7J2-F1
#
_entry.id   AF-A0AAN7S7J2-F1
#
_cell.length_a   1.000
_cell.length_b   1.000
_cell.length_c   1.000
_cell.angle_alpha   90.00
_cell.angle_beta   90.00
_cell.angle_gamma   90.00
#
_symmetry.space_group_name_H-M   'P 1'
#
loop_
_entity.id
_entity.type
_entity.pdbx_description
1 polymer ?
#
loop_
_entity_poly.entity_id
_entity_poly.type
_entity_poly.pdbx_seq_one_letter_code
_entity_poly.pdbx_strand_id
1 'polypeptide(L)'
;MYIIAATLKSVGVDLNSVNISYKTIQRSRIALREEIAKGLKNELKFEDNYIVHWDGKLLTDITGTDTVDRLPIVLTSCNAEQLLGVPKLKSKTANDQAVAILETLKQWGLSSYVKGMCFDTAAVNTGELFMIYK
;
A
#
# COMPACT_ATOMS: atom_id res chain seq x y z
N MET A 1 22.97 15.15 -14.89
CA MET A 1 22.10 16.33 -14.68
C MET A 1 20.79 15.84 -14.08
N TYR A 2 20.41 16.29 -12.88
CA TYR A 2 19.12 15.88 -12.27
C TYR A 2 17.97 16.53 -13.05
N ILE A 3 16.95 15.75 -13.44
CA ILE A 3 15.75 16.26 -14.13
C ILE A 3 15.16 17.44 -13.34
N ILE A 4 15.11 17.35 -12.01
CA ILE A 4 14.64 18.41 -11.11
C ILE A 4 15.39 19.72 -11.31
N ALA A 5 16.71 19.70 -11.46
CA ALA A 5 17.49 20.93 -11.67
C ALA A 5 17.17 21.57 -13.02
N ALA A 6 16.97 20.76 -14.07
CA ALA A 6 16.54 21.26 -15.37
C ALA A 6 15.12 21.88 -15.30
N THR A 7 14.19 21.22 -14.60
CA THR A 7 12.82 21.72 -14.38
C THR A 7 12.80 23.03 -13.60
N LEU A 8 13.57 23.14 -12.52
CA LEU A 8 13.67 24.36 -11.72
C LEU A 8 14.22 25.52 -12.55
N LYS A 9 15.27 25.27 -13.34
CA LYS A 9 15.84 26.28 -14.25
C LYS A 9 14.83 26.72 -15.31
N SER A 10 14.01 25.82 -15.86
CA SER A 10 13.00 26.18 -16.88
C SER A 10 11.86 27.04 -16.33
N VAL A 11 11.58 26.95 -15.03
CA VAL A 11 10.57 27.81 -14.36
C VAL A 11 11.18 29.06 -13.71
N GLY A 12 12.46 29.36 -14.00
CA GLY A 12 13.13 30.58 -13.53
C GLY A 12 13.67 30.53 -12.10
N VAL A 13 13.76 29.34 -11.47
CA VAL A 13 14.33 29.20 -10.13
C VAL A 13 15.86 29.17 -10.19
N ASP A 14 16.50 30.03 -9.39
CA ASP A 14 17.95 30.01 -9.20
C ASP A 14 18.37 28.75 -8.44
N LEU A 15 19.22 27.92 -9.06
CA LEU A 15 19.69 26.67 -8.46
C LEU A 15 20.59 26.89 -7.23
N ASN A 16 21.19 28.07 -7.08
CA ASN A 16 21.98 28.41 -5.89
C ASN A 16 21.10 28.68 -4.66
N SER A 17 19.81 28.97 -4.88
CA SER A 17 18.84 29.23 -3.81
C SER A 17 18.21 27.95 -3.23
N VAL A 18 18.50 26.77 -3.80
CA VAL A 18 17.84 25.50 -3.46
C VAL A 18 18.83 24.38 -3.17
N ASN A 19 18.52 23.53 -2.19
CA ASN A 19 19.33 22.34 -1.87
C ASN A 19 18.82 21.11 -2.63
N ILE A 20 19.52 20.73 -3.69
CA ILE A 20 19.18 19.59 -4.57
C ILE A 20 20.04 18.35 -4.25
N SER A 21 20.62 18.28 -3.04
CA SER A 21 21.36 17.07 -2.65
C SER A 21 20.46 15.84 -2.60
N TYR A 22 21.04 14.66 -2.88
CA TYR A 22 20.32 13.39 -2.87
C TYR A 22 19.53 13.16 -1.58
N LYS A 23 20.14 13.45 -0.42
CA LYS A 23 19.50 13.28 0.90
C LYS A 23 18.35 14.26 1.13
N THR A 24 18.42 15.49 0.62
CA THR A 24 17.31 16.46 0.71
C THR A 24 16.13 16.03 -0.16
N ILE A 25 16.38 15.57 -1.39
CA ILE A 25 15.33 15.02 -2.26
C ILE A 25 14.70 13.78 -1.62
N GLN A 26 15.53 12.87 -1.09
CA GLN A 26 15.04 11.64 -0.45
C GLN A 26 14.07 11.96 0.70
N ARG A 27 14.47 12.85 1.63
CA ARG A 27 13.62 13.26 2.76
C ARG A 27 12.33 13.94 2.30
N SER A 28 12.43 14.85 1.33
CA SER A 28 11.24 15.54 0.78
C SER A 28 10.25 14.55 0.15
N ARG A 29 10.75 13.54 -0.57
CA ARG A 29 9.91 12.47 -1.13
C ARG A 29 9.29 11.56 -0.07
N ILE A 30 9.94 11.36 1.07
CA ILE A 30 9.37 10.59 2.19
C ILE A 30 8.22 11.39 2.81
N ALA A 31 8.47 12.66 3.16
CA ALA A 31 7.45 13.54 3.75
C ALA A 31 6.21 13.69 2.85
N LEU A 32 6.42 13.92 1.54
CA LEU A 32 5.31 14.03 0.58
C LEU A 32 4.48 12.74 0.50
N ARG A 33 5.13 11.57 0.51
CA ARG A 33 4.41 10.28 0.50
C ARG A 33 3.62 10.05 1.77
N GLU A 34 4.14 10.46 2.93
CA GLU A 34 3.42 10.40 4.19
C GLU A 34 2.18 11.30 4.18
N GLU A 35 2.30 12.50 3.60
CA GLU A 35 1.18 13.43 3.43
C GLU A 35 0.10 12.85 2.50
N ILE A 36 0.50 12.34 1.34
CA ILE A 36 -0.41 11.66 0.40
C ILE A 36 -1.11 10.49 1.10
N ALA A 37 -0.38 9.65 1.84
CA ALA A 37 -0.95 8.51 2.55
C ALA A 37 -1.97 8.94 3.61
N LYS A 38 -1.72 10.03 4.33
CA LYS A 38 -2.69 10.62 5.27
C LYS A 38 -3.92 11.16 4.55
N GLY A 39 -3.73 11.85 3.42
CA GLY A 39 -4.81 12.34 2.56
C GLY A 39 -5.73 11.21 2.12
N LEU A 40 -5.17 10.14 1.56
CA LEU A 40 -5.94 8.97 1.12
C LEU A 40 -6.76 8.33 2.26
N LYS A 41 -6.20 8.24 3.47
CA LYS A 41 -6.93 7.74 4.65
C LYS A 41 -8.09 8.64 5.06
N ASN A 42 -7.90 9.96 4.99
CA ASN A 42 -8.92 10.93 5.39
C ASN A 42 -10.03 11.09 4.34
N GLU A 43 -9.68 10.93 3.06
CA GLU A 43 -10.61 11.03 1.93
C GLU A 43 -11.44 9.77 1.71
N LEU A 44 -10.99 8.63 2.23
CA LEU A 44 -11.74 7.38 2.18
C LEU A 44 -13.05 7.54 2.98
N LYS A 45 -14.14 7.76 2.26
CA LYS A 45 -15.49 7.70 2.82
C LYS A 45 -15.77 6.27 3.23
N PHE A 46 -16.53 6.05 4.31
CA PHE A 46 -17.01 4.72 4.68
C PHE A 46 -18.35 4.47 3.98
N GLU A 47 -18.37 3.52 3.06
CA GLU A 47 -19.57 3.00 2.39
C GLU A 47 -19.92 1.61 2.94
N ASP A 48 -21.17 1.18 2.78
CA ASP A 48 -21.66 -0.08 3.35
C ASP A 48 -21.24 -1.35 2.60
N ASN A 49 -20.52 -1.24 1.48
CA ASN A 49 -20.29 -2.34 0.53
C ASN A 49 -18.85 -2.41 0.00
N TYR A 50 -17.88 -2.71 0.87
CA TYR A 50 -16.52 -2.97 0.40
C TYR A 50 -16.25 -4.44 0.10
N ILE A 51 -15.50 -4.67 -0.96
CA ILE A 51 -14.85 -5.93 -1.27
C ILE A 51 -13.34 -5.73 -1.06
N VAL A 52 -12.72 -6.61 -0.26
CA VAL A 52 -11.27 -6.64 -0.15
C VAL A 52 -10.71 -7.64 -1.16
N HIS A 53 -9.72 -7.21 -1.92
CA HIS A 53 -8.99 -8.04 -2.88
C HIS A 53 -7.53 -8.19 -2.47
N TRP A 54 -6.95 -9.38 -2.62
CA TRP A 54 -5.51 -9.59 -2.47
C TRP A 54 -4.95 -10.58 -3.49
N ASP A 55 -3.70 -10.34 -3.89
CA ASP A 55 -2.94 -11.21 -4.79
C ASP A 55 -1.44 -11.16 -4.41
N GLY A 56 -0.88 -12.29 -4.01
CA GLY A 56 0.50 -12.37 -3.51
C GLY A 56 1.55 -12.28 -4.62
N LYS A 57 2.62 -11.52 -4.41
CA LYS A 57 3.71 -11.37 -5.39
C LYS A 57 5.10 -11.43 -4.75
N LEU A 58 6.02 -12.12 -5.42
CA LEU A 58 7.44 -12.06 -5.09
C LEU A 58 8.04 -10.77 -5.65
N LEU A 59 8.61 -9.95 -4.78
CA LEU A 59 9.29 -8.71 -5.14
C LEU A 59 10.66 -8.64 -4.48
N THR A 60 11.58 -7.89 -5.06
CA THR A 60 12.84 -7.57 -4.38
C THR A 60 12.56 -6.74 -3.14
N ASP A 61 13.24 -7.04 -2.03
CA ASP A 61 13.09 -6.27 -0.80
C ASP A 61 13.61 -4.84 -1.00
N ILE A 62 13.20 -3.93 -0.11
CA ILE A 62 13.59 -2.52 -0.20
C ILE A 62 15.10 -2.30 -0.08
N THR A 63 15.81 -3.28 0.51
CA THR A 63 17.27 -3.31 0.64
C THR A 63 17.96 -3.81 -0.63
N GLY A 64 17.22 -4.39 -1.59
CA GLY A 64 17.74 -4.89 -2.86
C GLY A 64 18.38 -6.28 -2.80
N THR A 65 18.49 -6.89 -1.62
CA THR A 65 19.28 -8.11 -1.41
C THR A 65 18.47 -9.38 -1.58
N ASP A 66 17.22 -9.37 -1.12
CA ASP A 66 16.40 -10.57 -0.98
C ASP A 66 15.14 -10.48 -1.83
N THR A 67 14.61 -11.65 -2.21
CA THR A 67 13.24 -11.72 -2.77
C THR A 67 12.29 -12.06 -1.62
N VAL A 68 11.22 -11.29 -1.52
CA VAL A 68 10.29 -11.32 -0.40
C VAL A 68 8.86 -11.38 -0.92
N ASP A 69 8.03 -12.14 -0.22
CA ASP A 69 6.59 -12.14 -0.49
C ASP A 69 5.96 -10.85 -0.01
N ARG A 70 5.19 -10.25 -0.91
CA ARG A 70 4.46 -9.01 -0.71
C ARG A 70 3.01 -9.27 -1.06
N LEU A 71 2.11 -8.82 -0.20
CA LEU A 71 0.67 -9.02 -0.37
C LEU A 71 -0.03 -7.68 -0.62
N PRO A 72 -0.15 -7.23 -1.87
CA PRO A 72 -1.08 -6.17 -2.23
C PRO A 72 -2.48 -6.43 -1.67
N ILE A 73 -3.02 -5.48 -0.92
CA ILE A 73 -4.38 -5.51 -0.38
C ILE A 73 -5.11 -4.28 -0.91
N VAL A 74 -6.15 -4.52 -1.69
CA VAL A 74 -6.95 -3.50 -2.37
C VAL A 74 -8.36 -3.52 -1.82
N LEU A 75 -8.91 -2.34 -1.58
CA LEU A 75 -10.31 -2.15 -1.25
C LEU A 75 -11.02 -1.65 -2.50
N THR A 76 -12.14 -2.27 -2.84
CA THR A 76 -12.97 -1.86 -3.96
C THR A 76 -14.40 -1.64 -3.49
N SER A 77 -15.01 -0.54 -3.93
CA SER A 77 -16.46 -0.29 -3.89
C SER A 77 -16.95 0.13 -5.27
N CYS A 78 -18.23 0.46 -5.38
CA CYS A 78 -18.85 0.87 -6.64
C CYS A 78 -18.15 2.08 -7.31
N ASN A 79 -17.58 2.99 -6.53
CA ASN A 79 -17.02 4.25 -7.03
C ASN A 79 -15.54 4.46 -6.66
N ALA A 80 -14.92 3.50 -5.97
CA ALA A 80 -13.57 3.67 -5.44
C ALA A 80 -12.76 2.37 -5.53
N GLU A 81 -11.48 2.53 -5.83
CA GLU A 81 -10.47 1.50 -5.68
C GLU A 81 -9.29 2.10 -4.94
N GLN A 82 -8.88 1.47 -3.83
CA GLN A 82 -7.85 1.98 -2.94
C GLN A 82 -6.88 0.87 -2.55
N LEU A 83 -5.60 1.05 -2.88
CA LEU A 83 -4.55 0.21 -2.31
C LEU A 83 -4.37 0.55 -0.83
N LEU A 84 -4.69 -0.38 0.06
CA LEU A 84 -4.58 -0.20 1.51
C LEU A 84 -3.15 -0.43 1.99
N GLY A 85 -2.43 -1.33 1.33
CA GLY A 85 -1.06 -1.66 1.68
C GLY A 85 -0.47 -2.77 0.83
N VAL A 86 0.84 -2.97 1.00
CA VAL A 86 1.60 -4.07 0.40
C VAL A 86 2.53 -4.68 1.46
N PRO A 87 1.97 -5.26 2.55
CA PRO A 87 2.77 -5.83 3.64
C PRO A 87 3.77 -6.91 3.16
N LYS A 88 4.94 -6.93 3.81
CA LYS A 88 5.91 -8.03 3.74
C LYS A 88 5.34 -9.22 4.52
N LEU A 89 5.19 -10.36 3.87
CA LEU A 89 4.79 -11.59 4.57
C LEU A 89 6.01 -12.26 5.21
N LYS A 90 5.81 -12.87 6.38
CA LYS A 90 6.81 -13.73 7.02
C LYS A 90 6.93 -15.07 6.28
N SER A 91 5.80 -15.60 5.84
CA SER A 91 5.68 -16.77 4.97
C SER A 91 4.44 -16.64 4.09
N LYS A 92 4.32 -17.47 3.04
CA LYS A 92 3.12 -17.51 2.19
C LYS A 92 1.92 -18.21 2.84
N THR A 93 2.01 -18.64 4.10
CA THR A 93 0.94 -19.43 4.75
C THR A 93 -0.38 -18.64 4.86
N ALA A 94 -1.49 -19.36 4.92
CA ALA A 94 -2.84 -18.77 5.04
C ALA A 94 -2.95 -17.86 6.26
N ASN A 95 -2.37 -18.29 7.38
CA ASN A 95 -2.38 -17.54 8.63
C ASN A 95 -1.64 -16.21 8.52
N ASP A 96 -0.42 -16.22 7.95
CA ASP A 96 0.36 -14.99 7.81
C ASP A 96 -0.31 -13.99 6.85
N GLN A 97 -0.96 -14.49 5.79
CA GLN A 97 -1.75 -13.65 4.89
C GLN A 97 -2.98 -13.07 5.60
N ALA A 98 -3.76 -13.89 6.31
CA ALA A 98 -4.93 -13.45 7.05
C ALA A 98 -4.57 -12.40 8.11
N VAL A 99 -3.49 -12.60 8.86
CA VAL A 99 -2.98 -11.63 9.85
C VAL A 99 -2.64 -10.30 9.16
N ALA A 100 -1.91 -10.34 8.05
CA ALA A 100 -1.54 -9.13 7.31
C ALA A 100 -2.76 -8.35 6.78
N ILE A 101 -3.78 -9.06 6.28
CA ILE A 101 -5.05 -8.46 5.82
C ILE A 101 -5.79 -7.82 6.99
N LEU A 102 -5.98 -8.55 8.09
CA LEU A 102 -6.71 -8.07 9.26
C LEU A 102 -6.03 -6.86 9.91
N GLU A 103 -4.69 -6.87 10.04
CA GLU A 103 -3.93 -5.73 10.55
C GLU A 103 -4.07 -4.51 9.63
N THR A 104 -4.00 -4.72 8.32
CA THR A 104 -4.20 -3.64 7.34
C THR A 104 -5.60 -3.05 7.46
N LEU A 105 -6.65 -3.87 7.49
CA LEU A 105 -8.03 -3.39 7.66
C LEU A 105 -8.22 -2.63 8.98
N LYS A 106 -7.62 -3.09 10.08
CA LYS A 106 -7.66 -2.40 11.38
C LYS A 106 -6.96 -1.04 11.33
N GLN A 107 -5.81 -0.93 10.68
CA GLN A 107 -5.07 0.34 10.52
C GLN A 107 -5.83 1.39 9.70
N TRP A 108 -6.82 0.96 8.93
CA TRP A 108 -7.70 1.81 8.14
C TRP A 108 -9.10 1.97 8.76
N GLY A 109 -9.41 1.29 9.87
CA GLY A 109 -10.74 1.33 10.50
C GLY A 109 -11.84 0.63 9.69
N LEU A 110 -11.48 -0.29 8.80
CA LEU A 110 -12.39 -0.88 7.81
C LEU A 110 -12.98 -2.23 8.22
N SER A 111 -12.57 -2.80 9.36
CA SER A 111 -12.90 -4.19 9.73
C SER A 111 -14.40 -4.49 9.75
N SER A 112 -15.26 -3.51 10.05
CA SER A 112 -16.73 -3.69 10.10
C SER A 112 -17.44 -3.39 8.77
N TYR A 113 -16.72 -2.89 7.76
CA TYR A 113 -17.29 -2.40 6.50
C TYR A 113 -17.03 -3.34 5.31
N VAL A 114 -16.17 -4.34 5.47
CA VAL A 114 -15.90 -5.35 4.44
C VAL A 114 -17.06 -6.35 4.40
N LYS A 115 -17.72 -6.48 3.24
CA LYS A 115 -18.85 -7.40 3.00
C LYS A 115 -18.49 -8.59 2.14
N GLY A 116 -17.36 -8.54 1.43
CA GLY A 116 -16.91 -9.60 0.56
C GLY A 116 -15.39 -9.63 0.42
N MET A 117 -14.90 -10.75 -0.09
CA MET A 117 -13.49 -10.99 -0.34
C MET A 117 -13.33 -11.53 -1.76
N CYS A 118 -12.28 -11.09 -2.45
CA CYS A 118 -11.91 -11.58 -3.78
C CYS A 118 -10.42 -11.91 -3.79
N PHE A 119 -10.05 -13.09 -4.28
CA PHE A 119 -8.67 -13.57 -4.23
C PHE A 119 -8.46 -14.64 -5.29
N ASP A 120 -7.20 -14.90 -5.64
CA ASP A 120 -6.83 -15.96 -6.57
C ASP A 120 -7.15 -17.36 -6.00
N THR A 121 -7.39 -18.35 -6.87
CA THR A 121 -7.79 -19.72 -6.46
C THR A 121 -6.61 -20.56 -5.98
N ALA A 122 -5.69 -19.97 -5.22
CA ALA A 122 -4.66 -20.72 -4.50
C ALA A 122 -5.29 -21.37 -3.26
N ALA A 123 -4.95 -22.64 -2.99
CA ALA A 123 -5.48 -23.41 -1.86
C ALA A 123 -5.26 -22.73 -0.49
N VAL A 124 -4.26 -21.85 -0.41
CA VAL A 124 -3.93 -21.07 0.78
C VAL A 124 -5.01 -20.05 1.17
N ASN A 125 -5.85 -19.62 0.23
CA ASN A 125 -6.92 -18.65 0.48
C ASN A 125 -8.26 -19.31 0.89
N THR A 126 -8.42 -20.62 0.68
CA THR A 126 -9.70 -21.33 0.87
C THR A 126 -9.76 -22.20 2.13
N GLY A 127 -8.73 -22.19 2.99
CA GLY A 127 -8.69 -22.96 4.24
C GLY A 127 -9.63 -22.45 5.33
N GLU A 128 -9.98 -23.31 6.30
CA GLU A 128 -11.00 -23.05 7.34
C GLU A 128 -10.82 -21.73 8.12
N LEU A 129 -9.58 -21.21 8.25
CA LEU A 129 -9.29 -20.00 9.02
C LEU A 129 -10.02 -18.75 8.51
N PHE A 130 -10.27 -18.64 7.19
CA PHE A 130 -11.02 -17.50 6.62
C PHE A 130 -12.53 -17.58 6.86
N MET A 131 -13.07 -18.75 7.21
CA MET A 131 -14.52 -18.98 7.36
C MET A 131 -15.03 -18.72 8.79
N ILE A 132 -14.15 -18.37 9.74
CA ILE A 132 -14.49 -18.29 11.19
C ILE A 132 -15.01 -16.91 11.62
N TYR A 133 -14.94 -15.87 10.79
CA TYR A 133 -15.59 -14.59 11.10
C TYR A 133 -17.01 -14.53 10.53
N LYS A 134 -17.94 -15.28 11.16
CA LYS A 134 -19.39 -15.12 11.01
C LYS A 134 -19.99 -14.59 12.31
#